data_AF-A0A800GB06-F1
#
_entry.id   AF-A0A800GB06-F1
#
_cell.length_a   1.000
_cell.length_b   1.000
_cell.length_c   1.000
_cell.angle_alpha   90.00
_cell.angle_beta   90.00
_cell.angle_gamma   90.00
#
_symmetry.space_group_name_H-M   'P 1'
#
loop_
_entity.id
_entity.type
_entity.pdbx_description
1 polymer ?
#
loop_
_entity_poly.entity_id
_entity_poly.type
_entity_poly.pdbx_seq_one_letter_code
_entity_poly.pdbx_strand_id
1 'polypeptide(L)'
;MVDLKPWLAVNGLTVRDFALGIDVPLRTAEGWVSRGVVPSPVNQDKLTEYVHTHCAHYWVIAVPDGPSSEGICQRCGHVRAFKNSVEYTPMVTKARDTDGKDVAGKSGA
;
A
#
# COMPACT_ATOMS: atom_id res chain seq x y z
N MET A 1 18.42 6.71 3.78
CA MET A 1 18.61 5.51 4.61
C MET A 1 17.89 5.75 5.93
N VAL A 2 17.00 4.84 6.33
CA VAL A 2 16.18 4.99 7.55
C VAL A 2 17.07 4.90 8.78
N ASP A 3 16.86 5.78 9.77
CA ASP A 3 17.50 5.63 11.07
C ASP A 3 16.82 4.50 11.85
N LEU A 4 17.53 3.37 12.00
CA LEU A 4 16.97 2.13 12.51
C LEU A 4 16.60 2.21 13.98
N LYS A 5 17.34 2.98 14.80
CA LYS A 5 17.10 3.02 16.24
C LYS A 5 15.74 3.65 16.60
N PRO A 6 15.41 4.89 16.17
CA PRO A 6 14.09 5.45 16.38
C PRO A 6 13.01 4.67 15.62
N TRP A 7 13.32 4.13 14.44
CA TRP A 7 12.36 3.34 13.68
C TRP A 7 11.93 2.08 14.42
N LEU A 8 12.87 1.31 15.00
CA LEU A 8 12.53 0.12 15.79
C LEU A 8 11.65 0.45 16.99
N ALA A 9 11.95 1.55 17.70
CA ALA A 9 11.16 1.99 18.85
C ALA A 9 9.70 2.32 18.45
N VAL A 10 9.50 3.03 17.34
CA VAL A 10 8.16 3.37 16.83
C VAL A 10 7.37 2.13 16.40
N ASN A 11 8.05 1.11 15.88
CA ASN A 11 7.43 -0.14 15.44
C ASN A 11 7.30 -1.18 16.56
N GLY A 12 7.73 -0.86 17.79
CA GLY A 12 7.68 -1.79 18.92
C GLY A 12 8.58 -3.02 18.75
N LEU A 13 9.62 -2.93 17.93
CA LEU A 13 10.53 -4.04 17.63
C LEU A 13 11.80 -3.94 18.48
N THR A 14 12.27 -5.07 19.01
CA THR A 14 13.60 -5.13 19.60
C THR A 14 14.67 -5.36 18.52
N VAL A 15 15.94 -5.07 18.85
CA VAL A 15 17.08 -5.38 17.95
C VAL A 15 17.15 -6.88 17.65
N ARG A 16 16.71 -7.73 18.59
CA ARG A 16 16.67 -9.18 18.41
C ARG A 16 15.60 -9.60 17.41
N ASP A 17 14.39 -9.06 17.53
CA ASP A 17 13.29 -9.34 16.60
C ASP A 17 13.67 -8.90 15.19
N PHE A 18 14.28 -7.73 15.06
CA PHE A 18 14.83 -7.22 13.81
C PHE A 18 15.88 -8.15 13.21
N ALA A 19 16.86 -8.59 14.00
CA ALA A 19 17.91 -9.49 13.54
C ALA A 19 17.35 -10.82 13.00
N LEU A 20 16.35 -11.39 13.68
CA LEU A 20 15.66 -12.60 13.25
C LEU A 20 14.85 -12.35 11.97
N GLY A 21 14.15 -11.22 11.89
CA GLY A 21 13.28 -10.89 10.76
C GLY A 21 14.03 -10.66 9.45
N ILE A 22 15.26 -10.13 9.51
CA ILE A 22 16.11 -9.90 8.33
C ILE A 22 17.12 -11.03 8.09
N ASP A 23 17.12 -12.06 8.93
CA ASP A 23 18.02 -13.22 8.89
C ASP A 23 19.52 -12.82 8.89
N VAL A 24 19.92 -12.09 9.94
CA VAL A 24 21.32 -11.72 10.17
C VAL A 24 21.75 -11.96 11.62
N PRO A 25 23.06 -12.16 11.88
CA PRO A 25 23.55 -12.30 13.24
C PRO A 25 23.20 -11.08 14.10
N LEU A 26 22.83 -11.31 15.37
CA LEU A 26 22.47 -10.24 16.31
C LEU A 26 23.55 -9.15 16.41
N ARG A 27 24.82 -9.54 16.45
CA ARG A 27 25.98 -8.62 16.47
C ARG A 27 26.02 -7.67 15.27
N THR A 28 25.57 -8.15 14.10
CA THR A 28 25.49 -7.38 12.86
C THR A 28 24.35 -6.35 12.97
N ALA A 29 23.17 -6.80 13.38
CA ALA A 29 22.02 -5.92 13.62
C ALA A 29 22.33 -4.83 14.68
N GLU A 30 22.99 -5.19 15.78
CA GLU A 30 23.48 -4.24 16.79
C GLU A 30 24.43 -3.20 16.20
N GLY A 31 25.28 -3.61 15.25
CA GLY A 31 26.18 -2.70 14.55
C GLY A 31 25.45 -1.67 13.70
N TRP A 32 24.40 -2.09 13.00
CA TRP A 32 23.60 -1.19 12.18
C TRP A 32 22.77 -0.24 13.05
N VAL A 33 22.10 -0.77 14.08
CA VAL A 33 21.18 0.01 14.93
C VAL A 33 21.91 0.95 15.89
N SER A 34 22.95 0.47 16.58
CA SER A 34 23.56 1.21 17.67
C SER A 34 24.84 1.94 17.29
N ARG A 35 25.57 1.42 16.28
CA ARG A 35 26.86 1.97 15.84
C ARG A 35 26.79 2.68 14.49
N GLY A 36 25.63 2.66 13.81
CA GLY A 36 25.46 3.28 12.50
C GLY A 36 26.30 2.64 11.40
N VAL A 37 26.71 1.38 11.57
CA VAL A 37 27.46 0.65 10.53
C VAL A 37 26.57 0.49 9.31
N VAL A 38 27.07 0.91 8.15
CA VAL A 38 26.33 0.80 6.89
C VAL A 38 26.26 -0.68 6.47
N PRO A 39 25.06 -1.23 6.20
CA PRO A 39 24.93 -2.59 5.69
C PRO A 39 25.57 -2.75 4.31
N SER A 40 26.05 -3.95 3.98
CA SER A 40 26.46 -4.28 2.61
C SER A 40 25.29 -4.13 1.62
N PRO A 41 25.53 -3.94 0.31
CA PRO A 41 24.46 -3.74 -0.67
C PRO A 41 23.37 -4.82 -0.63
N VAL A 42 23.76 -6.10 -0.57
CA VAL A 42 22.82 -7.24 -0.42
C VAL A 42 21.94 -7.11 0.81
N ASN A 43 22.47 -6.60 1.92
CA ASN A 43 21.71 -6.39 3.14
C ASN A 43 20.89 -5.09 3.12
N GLN A 44 21.25 -4.10 2.30
CA GLN A 44 20.47 -2.87 2.12
C GLN A 44 19.14 -3.16 1.42
N ASP A 45 19.14 -4.04 0.42
CA ASP A 45 17.90 -4.44 -0.27
C ASP A 45 16.97 -5.20 0.68
N LYS A 46 17.51 -6.19 1.42
CA LYS A 46 16.76 -6.91 2.47
C LYS A 46 16.22 -5.96 3.53
N LEU A 47 17.02 -4.97 3.93
CA LEU A 47 16.63 -3.98 4.93
C LEU A 47 15.48 -3.10 4.43
N THR A 48 15.56 -2.67 3.18
CA THR A 48 14.54 -1.84 2.55
C THR A 48 13.21 -2.58 2.50
N GLU A 49 13.22 -3.84 2.06
CA GLU A 49 12.02 -4.67 2.01
C GLU A 49 11.45 -4.96 3.40
N TYR A 50 12.31 -5.33 4.36
CA TYR A 50 11.88 -5.56 5.74
C TYR A 50 11.26 -4.31 6.36
N VAL A 51 11.87 -3.15 6.16
CA VAL A 51 11.37 -1.87 6.66
C VAL A 51 10.03 -1.52 6.01
N HIS A 52 9.86 -1.69 4.70
CA HIS A 52 8.58 -1.37 4.04
C HIS A 52 7.43 -2.25 4.52
N THR A 53 7.70 -3.53 4.82
CA THR A 53 6.70 -4.51 5.25
C THR A 53 6.32 -4.38 6.73
N HIS A 54 7.25 -3.95 7.60
CA HIS A 54 7.05 -3.88 9.04
C HIS A 54 6.85 -2.46 9.58
N CYS A 55 6.91 -1.44 8.72
CA CYS A 55 6.69 -0.06 9.15
C CYS A 55 5.20 0.20 9.46
N ALA A 56 4.92 0.69 10.65
CA ALA A 56 3.73 1.45 11.00
C ALA A 56 3.80 2.78 10.23
N HIS A 57 3.27 2.76 9.01
CA HIS A 57 3.43 3.86 8.06
C HIS A 57 2.76 5.15 8.52
N TYR A 58 3.42 6.28 8.27
CA TYR A 58 2.84 7.61 8.37
C TYR A 58 2.76 8.21 6.97
N TRP A 59 1.64 7.95 6.30
CA TRP A 59 1.42 8.33 4.91
C TRP A 59 1.09 9.82 4.79
N VAL A 60 1.87 10.52 3.97
CA VAL A 60 1.51 11.82 3.43
C VAL A 60 1.06 11.59 1.99
N ILE A 61 -0.23 11.78 1.74
CA ILE A 61 -0.87 11.53 0.45
C ILE A 61 -0.99 12.87 -0.29
N ALA A 62 -0.60 12.89 -1.55
CA ALA A 62 -0.68 14.06 -2.42
C ALA A 62 -2.14 14.52 -2.58
N VAL A 63 -2.30 15.79 -2.98
CA VAL A 63 -3.61 16.33 -3.33
C VAL A 63 -4.21 15.49 -4.47
N PRO A 64 -5.50 15.11 -4.39
CA PRO A 64 -6.16 14.35 -5.45
C PRO A 64 -6.11 15.05 -6.81
N ASP A 65 -5.48 14.42 -7.79
CA ASP A 65 -5.48 14.81 -9.21
C ASP A 65 -5.85 13.60 -10.08
N GLY A 66 -7.08 13.13 -9.94
CA GLY A 66 -7.61 11.97 -10.66
C GLY A 66 -7.99 10.79 -9.76
N PRO A 67 -8.05 9.55 -10.30
CA PRO A 67 -8.58 8.37 -9.57
C PRO A 67 -7.64 7.83 -8.49
N SER A 68 -6.37 8.25 -8.49
CA SER A 68 -5.39 7.86 -7.48
C SER A 68 -4.43 8.98 -7.15
N SER A 69 -3.96 9.02 -5.91
CA SER A 69 -2.93 9.92 -5.42
C SER A 69 -1.69 9.13 -5.01
N GLU A 70 -0.50 9.68 -5.25
CA GLU A 70 0.73 9.14 -4.68
C GLU A 70 0.78 9.44 -3.17
N GLY A 71 1.22 8.48 -2.37
CA GLY A 71 1.52 8.67 -0.96
C GLY A 71 2.95 8.25 -0.64
N ILE A 72 3.62 9.06 0.16
CA ILE A 72 4.98 8.82 0.64
C ILE A 72 4.95 8.68 2.16
N CYS A 73 5.55 7.62 2.67
CA CYS A 73 5.67 7.42 4.12
C CYS A 73 6.81 8.30 4.67
N GLN A 74 6.51 9.19 5.62
CA GLN A 74 7.51 10.07 6.25
C GLN A 74 8.48 9.33 7.17
N ARG A 75 8.21 8.06 7.49
CA ARG A 75 9.05 7.26 8.39
C ARG A 75 10.07 6.42 7.63
N CYS A 76 9.64 5.75 6.56
CA CYS A 76 10.49 4.82 5.81
C CYS A 76 10.76 5.23 4.36
N GLY A 77 10.05 6.24 3.84
CA GLY A 77 10.18 6.67 2.45
C GLY A 77 9.46 5.78 1.44
N HIS A 78 8.72 4.74 1.88
CA HIS A 78 7.96 3.90 0.97
C HIS A 78 6.96 4.75 0.17
N VAL A 79 6.82 4.46 -1.13
CA VAL A 79 5.90 5.13 -2.04
C VAL A 79 4.81 4.16 -2.45
N ARG A 80 3.55 4.58 -2.32
CA ARG A 80 2.38 3.76 -2.66
C ARG A 80 1.27 4.62 -3.24
N ALA A 81 0.53 4.08 -4.22
CA ALA A 81 -0.68 4.72 -4.75
C ALA A 81 -1.91 4.44 -3.85
N PHE A 82 -2.68 5.49 -3.61
CA PHE A 82 -3.95 5.48 -2.87
C PHE A 82 -5.09 5.82 -3.81
N LYS A 83 -6.19 5.07 -3.75
CA LYS A 83 -7.38 5.37 -4.56
C LYS A 83 -8.13 6.55 -3.96
N ASN A 84 -8.50 7.49 -4.80
CA ASN A 84 -9.36 8.61 -4.42
C ASN A 84 -10.83 8.19 -4.47
N SER A 85 -11.67 8.86 -3.70
CA SER A 85 -13.12 8.78 -3.90
C SER A 85 -13.46 9.39 -5.25
N VAL A 86 -14.21 8.67 -6.07
CA VAL A 86 -14.80 9.17 -7.31
C VAL A 86 -16.31 9.19 -7.16
N GLU A 87 -16.96 10.23 -7.67
CA GLU A 87 -18.42 10.25 -7.71
C GLU A 87 -18.91 9.14 -8.64
N TYR A 88 -19.81 8.30 -8.12
CA TYR A 88 -20.44 7.26 -8.92
C TYR A 88 -21.52 7.91 -9.80
N THR A 89 -21.23 8.09 -11.09
CA THR A 89 -22.28 8.37 -12.07
C THR A 89 -22.84 7.03 -12.58
N PRO A 90 -24.06 6.62 -12.17
CA PRO A 90 -24.70 5.46 -12.76
C PRO A 90 -24.83 5.69 -14.26
N MET A 91 -24.36 4.71 -15.04
CA MET A 91 -24.59 4.72 -16.48
C MET A 91 -26.11 4.69 -16.68
N VAL A 92 -26.66 5.76 -17.26
CA VAL A 92 -28.05 5.76 -17.72
C VAL A 92 -28.14 4.74 -18.86
N THR A 93 -28.45 3.50 -18.51
CA THR A 93 -28.85 2.51 -19.50
C THR A 93 -30.16 3.01 -20.07
N LYS A 94 -30.19 3.27 -21.38
CA LYS A 94 -31.44 3.67 -22.03
C LYS A 94 -32.50 2.61 -21.70
N ALA A 95 -33.67 3.07 -21.26
CA ALA A 95 -34.80 2.20 -20.99
C ALA A 95 -35.05 1.34 -22.24
N ARG A 96 -35.21 0.03 -22.05
CA ARG A 96 -35.66 -0.84 -23.13
C ARG A 96 -37.06 -0.39 -23.51
N ASP A 97 -37.22 0.12 -24.72
CA ASP A 97 -38.53 0.39 -25.31
C ASP A 97 -39.31 -0.95 -25.34
N THR A 98 -40.24 -1.13 -24.41
CA THR A 98 -41.25 -2.17 -24.50
C THR A 98 -42.34 -1.67 -25.44
N ASP A 99 -42.12 -1.81 -26.76
CA ASP A 99 -43.21 -1.69 -27.72
C ASP A 99 -44.13 -2.91 -27.52
N GLY A 100 -45.20 -2.69 -26.77
CA GLY A 100 -46.33 -3.59 -26.74
C GLY A 100 -47.00 -3.58 -28.11
N LYS A 101 -47.05 -4.73 -28.77
CA LYS A 101 -47.94 -4.91 -29.92
C LYS A 101 -48.97 -5.99 -29.62
N ASP A 102 -50.20 -5.51 -29.65
CA ASP A 102 -51.44 -6.14 -29.24
C ASP A 102 -51.74 -7.47 -29.96
N VAL A 103 -52.29 -8.40 -29.17
CA VAL A 103 -52.94 -9.62 -29.65
C VAL A 103 -54.27 -9.23 -30.30
N ALA A 104 -54.40 -9.46 -31.61
CA ALA A 104 -55.69 -9.45 -32.30
C ALA A 104 -55.96 -10.86 -32.86
N GLY A 105 -56.91 -11.56 -32.24
CA GLY A 105 -57.35 -12.88 -32.69
C GLY A 105 -58.20 -12.84 -33.96
N LYS A 106 -58.30 -13.98 -34.65
CA LYS A 106 -59.44 -14.29 -35.52
C LYS A 106 -59.65 -15.80 -35.68
N SER A 107 -60.86 -16.24 -35.31
CA SER A 107 -61.43 -17.57 -35.51
C SER A 107 -61.86 -17.83 -36.96
N GLY A 108 -62.02 -19.13 -37.28
CA GLY A 108 -62.86 -19.67 -38.37
C GLY A 108 -62.06 -20.51 -39.36
N ALA A 109 -62.54 -21.64 -39.88
CA ALA A 109 -63.71 -22.48 -39.61
C ALA A 109 -63.38 -23.88 -40.16
#